data_AF-A0A973BKP1-F1
#
_entry.id   AF-A0A973BKP1-F1
#
_cell.length_a   1.000
_cell.length_b   1.000
_cell.length_c   1.000
_cell.angle_alpha   90.00
_cell.angle_beta   90.00
_cell.angle_gamma   90.00
#
_symmetry.space_group_name_H-M   'P 1'
#
loop_
_entity.id
_entity.type
_entity.pdbx_description
1 polymer ?
#
loop_
_entity_poly.entity_id
_entity_poly.type
_entity_poly.pdbx_seq_one_letter_code
_entity_poly.pdbx_strand_id
1 'polypeptide(L)'
;MKYIRTTEATSWKKREGICDKIVQFVYSFVPNANPRYQQKYYLLNEWFIEFDDEGKIQREMGIDLDGKVLFASPYKQNPGFWIESEMSFKDFKNNELSSNEFSRLWDEYFL
;
A
#
# COMPACT_ATOMS: atom_id res chain seq x y z
N MET A 1 6.32 15.82 8.64
CA MET A 1 5.85 14.53 8.07
C MET A 1 4.97 13.81 9.09
N LYS A 2 4.00 13.03 8.61
CA LYS A 2 3.12 12.18 9.44
C LYS A 2 3.13 10.75 8.93
N TYR A 3 2.93 9.80 9.84
CA TYR A 3 2.95 8.39 9.53
C TYR A 3 1.75 7.70 10.17
N ILE A 4 1.08 6.85 9.41
CA ILE A 4 -0.07 6.09 9.89
C ILE A 4 0.08 4.63 9.53
N ARG A 5 -0.70 3.81 10.23
CA ARG A 5 -1.11 2.50 9.75
C ARG A 5 -2.62 2.43 9.56
N THR A 6 -3.06 1.72 8.52
CA THR A 6 -4.48 1.52 8.22
C THR A 6 -4.76 0.13 7.65
N THR A 7 -5.94 -0.42 7.94
CA THR A 7 -6.45 -1.66 7.33
C THR A 7 -7.45 -1.38 6.21
N GLU A 8 -7.54 -0.13 5.74
CA GLU A 8 -8.36 0.21 4.58
C GLU A 8 -7.79 -0.45 3.32
N ALA A 9 -8.66 -0.91 2.41
CA ALA A 9 -8.26 -1.63 1.20
C ALA A 9 -7.28 -2.79 1.46
N THR A 10 -7.58 -3.68 2.43
CA THR A 10 -6.81 -4.92 2.69
C THR A 10 -7.59 -6.21 2.42
N SER A 11 -8.91 -6.14 2.22
CA SER A 11 -9.81 -7.29 1.99
C SER A 11 -9.70 -7.94 0.60
N TRP A 12 -8.49 -8.06 0.05
CA TRP A 12 -8.25 -8.61 -1.28
C TRP A 12 -8.36 -10.14 -1.28
N LYS A 13 -9.07 -10.70 -2.27
CA LYS A 13 -9.18 -12.16 -2.43
C LYS A 13 -7.97 -12.71 -3.18
N LYS A 14 -7.51 -13.90 -2.78
CA LYS A 14 -6.47 -14.64 -3.51
C LYS A 14 -6.98 -15.01 -4.90
N ARG A 15 -6.22 -14.66 -5.94
CA ARG A 15 -6.50 -15.13 -7.31
C ARG A 15 -6.19 -16.62 -7.38
N GLU A 16 -7.21 -17.46 -7.50
CA GLU A 16 -7.03 -18.84 -7.98
C GLU A 16 -6.99 -18.77 -9.51
N GLY A 17 -5.95 -19.32 -10.11
CA GLY A 17 -5.68 -19.14 -11.54
C GLY A 17 -6.74 -19.81 -12.43
N ILE A 18 -7.80 -19.09 -12.79
CA ILE A 18 -8.60 -19.27 -14.00
C ILE A 18 -9.20 -17.89 -14.37
N CYS A 19 -9.33 -17.64 -15.68
CA CYS A 19 -9.77 -16.43 -16.36
C CYS A 19 -10.98 -15.68 -15.76
N ASP A 20 -10.79 -14.85 -14.73
CA ASP A 20 -11.88 -14.01 -14.22
C ASP A 20 -11.93 -12.65 -14.91
N LYS A 21 -12.82 -12.53 -15.91
CA LYS A 21 -13.24 -11.26 -16.51
C LYS A 21 -13.87 -10.29 -15.48
N ILE A 22 -14.33 -10.80 -14.34
CA ILE A 22 -14.91 -10.02 -13.24
C ILE A 22 -13.83 -9.27 -12.45
N VAL A 23 -12.62 -9.84 -12.37
CA VAL A 23 -11.47 -9.21 -11.71
C VAL A 23 -11.12 -7.90 -12.42
N GLN A 24 -11.13 -7.84 -13.75
CA GLN A 24 -10.82 -6.60 -14.48
C GLN A 24 -11.69 -5.38 -14.08
N PHE A 25 -12.93 -5.58 -13.61
CA PHE A 25 -13.83 -4.48 -13.26
C PHE A 25 -13.52 -3.85 -11.89
N VAL A 26 -13.12 -4.64 -10.90
CA VAL A 26 -12.69 -4.11 -9.58
C VAL A 26 -11.35 -3.39 -9.69
N TYR A 27 -10.49 -3.83 -10.62
CA TYR A 27 -9.17 -3.25 -10.84
C TYR A 27 -9.16 -2.12 -11.90
N SER A 28 -10.28 -1.77 -12.54
CA SER A 28 -10.30 -0.66 -13.52
C SER A 28 -10.12 0.71 -12.86
N PHE A 29 -10.28 0.79 -11.53
CA PHE A 29 -10.04 1.99 -10.73
C PHE A 29 -8.62 2.08 -10.17
N VAL A 30 -7.73 1.12 -10.48
CA VAL A 30 -6.33 1.14 -10.04
C VAL A 30 -5.44 1.31 -11.26
N PRO A 31 -5.12 2.56 -11.67
CA PRO A 31 -4.23 2.81 -12.79
C PRO A 31 -2.87 2.16 -12.52
N ASN A 32 -2.44 1.25 -13.39
CA ASN A 32 -1.07 0.77 -13.53
C ASN A 32 -0.33 0.35 -12.24
N ALA A 33 -1.00 -0.21 -11.24
CA ALA A 33 -0.29 -0.90 -10.16
C ALA A 33 0.52 -2.07 -10.76
N ASN A 34 1.80 -2.17 -10.39
CA ASN A 34 2.69 -3.21 -10.89
C ASN A 34 2.03 -4.60 -10.76
N PRO A 35 1.79 -5.34 -11.86
CA PRO A 35 1.12 -6.64 -11.83
C PRO A 35 1.74 -7.65 -10.85
N ARG A 36 3.03 -7.48 -10.52
CA ARG A 36 3.76 -8.30 -9.55
C ARG A 36 3.30 -8.05 -8.10
N TYR A 37 2.85 -6.83 -7.77
CA TYR A 37 2.30 -6.50 -6.45
C TYR A 37 0.82 -6.86 -6.35
N GLN A 38 0.09 -6.86 -7.47
CA GLN A 38 -1.28 -7.38 -7.50
C GLN A 38 -1.37 -8.84 -7.05
N GLN A 39 -0.33 -9.62 -7.31
CA GLN A 39 -0.23 -11.00 -6.83
C GLN A 39 0.02 -11.12 -5.33
N LYS A 40 0.37 -10.04 -4.63
CA LYS A 40 0.62 -10.03 -3.18
C LYS A 40 -0.47 -9.34 -2.37
N TYR A 41 -1.40 -8.61 -3.01
CA TYR A 41 -2.46 -7.89 -2.28
C TYR A 41 -3.30 -8.79 -1.38
N TYR A 42 -3.51 -10.06 -1.74
CA TYR A 42 -4.25 -10.99 -0.88
C TYR A 42 -3.53 -11.36 0.43
N LEU A 43 -2.24 -11.05 0.54
CA LEU A 43 -1.43 -11.25 1.75
C LEU A 43 -1.38 -10.00 2.63
N LEU A 44 -1.92 -8.88 2.14
CA LEU A 44 -1.83 -7.58 2.78
C LEU A 44 -2.69 -7.55 4.04
N ASN A 45 -2.05 -7.28 5.18
CA ASN A 45 -2.71 -7.09 6.46
C ASN A 45 -3.01 -5.61 6.74
N GLU A 46 -2.01 -4.76 6.52
CA GLU A 46 -2.10 -3.33 6.77
C GLU A 46 -1.20 -2.52 5.84
N TRP A 47 -1.53 -1.24 5.69
CA TRP A 47 -0.73 -0.25 4.98
C TRP A 47 -0.02 0.64 5.96
N PHE A 48 1.26 0.89 5.73
CA PHE A 48 2.00 1.97 6.36
C PHE A 48 2.13 3.11 5.35
N ILE A 49 1.73 4.31 5.74
CA ILE A 49 1.65 5.47 4.82
C ILE A 49 2.38 6.65 5.44
N GLU A 50 3.25 7.28 4.67
CA GLU A 50 3.88 8.55 4.99
C GLU A 50 3.21 9.69 4.23
N PHE A 51 2.95 10.77 4.96
CA PHE A 51 2.48 12.03 4.42
C PHE A 51 3.54 13.13 4.59
N ASP A 52 3.62 14.01 3.59
CA ASP A 52 4.33 15.27 3.73
C ASP A 52 3.61 16.26 4.66
N ASP A 53 4.17 17.46 4.81
CA ASP A 53 3.61 18.51 5.64
C ASP A 53 2.34 19.14 5.05
N GLU A 54 2.09 18.96 3.75
CA GLU A 54 0.84 19.37 3.08
C GLU A 54 -0.28 18.33 3.25
N GLY A 55 0.05 17.14 3.77
CA GLY A 55 -0.89 16.04 3.97
C GLY A 55 -1.08 15.17 2.73
N LYS A 56 -0.19 15.26 1.74
CA LYS A 56 -0.15 14.38 0.56
C LYS A 56 0.70 13.15 0.84
N ILE A 57 0.33 12.05 0.21
CA ILE A 57 1.01 10.76 0.39
C ILE A 57 2.32 10.76 -0.41
N GLN A 58 3.42 10.42 0.25
CA GLN A 58 4.77 10.41 -0.33
C GLN A 58 5.32 9.00 -0.48
N ARG A 59 5.10 8.15 0.53
CA ARG A 59 5.54 6.75 0.55
C ARG A 59 4.46 5.86 1.13
N GLU A 60 4.41 4.63 0.66
CA GLU A 60 3.55 3.59 1.20
C GLU A 60 4.28 2.25 1.26
N MET A 61 3.88 1.42 2.21
CA MET A 61 4.30 0.02 2.30
C MET A 61 3.10 -0.86 2.60
N GLY A 62 3.02 -2.00 1.90
CA GLY A 62 2.10 -3.07 2.25
C GLY A 62 2.76 -4.03 3.22
N ILE A 63 2.13 -4.27 4.37
CA ILE A 63 2.64 -5.11 5.45
C ILE A 63 1.79 -6.38 5.55
N ASP A 64 2.42 -7.55 5.69
CA ASP A 64 1.72 -8.82 5.91
C ASP A 64 1.40 -9.07 7.39
N LEU A 65 0.76 -10.21 7.68
CA LEU A 65 0.39 -10.62 9.04
C LEU A 65 1.59 -10.86 9.96
N ASP A 66 2.78 -11.11 9.41
CA ASP A 66 4.02 -11.33 10.17
C ASP A 66 4.80 -10.02 10.38
N GLY A 67 4.26 -8.88 9.92
CA GLY A 67 4.91 -7.57 10.01
C GLY A 67 5.99 -7.33 8.95
N LYS A 68 6.04 -8.14 7.89
CA LYS A 68 7.03 -8.00 6.80
C LYS A 68 6.50 -7.13 5.67
N VAL A 69 7.40 -6.39 5.02
CA VAL A 69 7.09 -5.57 3.86
C VAL A 69 6.89 -6.46 2.62
N LEU A 70 5.67 -6.49 2.09
CA LEU A 70 5.31 -7.19 0.86
C LEU A 70 5.77 -6.43 -0.39
N PHE A 71 5.59 -5.11 -0.34
CA PHE A 71 5.93 -4.14 -1.38
C PHE A 71 5.97 -2.73 -0.79
N ALA A 72 6.71 -1.85 -1.46
CA ALA A 72 6.83 -0.43 -1.12
C ALA A 72 6.73 0.43 -2.39
N SER A 73 6.17 1.62 -2.25
CA SER A 73 5.99 2.60 -3.32
C SER A 73 6.30 4.03 -2.82
N PRO A 74 6.78 4.94 -3.68
CA PRO A 74 7.06 4.71 -5.10
C PRO A 74 8.35 3.89 -5.26
N TYR A 75 8.37 2.93 -6.18
CA TYR A 75 9.58 2.17 -6.50
C TYR A 75 9.58 1.66 -7.93
N LYS A 76 10.64 1.99 -8.67
CA LYS A 76 10.77 1.71 -10.11
C LYS A 76 9.55 2.25 -10.87
N GLN A 77 8.84 1.37 -11.59
CA GLN A 77 7.65 1.72 -12.36
C GLN A 77 6.35 1.63 -11.55
N ASN A 78 6.42 1.42 -10.23
CA ASN A 78 5.23 1.39 -9.39
C ASN A 78 5.00 2.76 -8.74
N PRO A 79 3.99 3.53 -9.18
CA PRO A 79 3.72 4.84 -8.61
C PRO A 79 3.18 4.72 -7.18
N GLY A 80 2.37 3.70 -6.90
CA GLY A 80 1.78 3.43 -5.58
C GLY A 80 0.26 3.46 -5.63
N PHE A 81 -0.40 2.70 -4.76
CA PHE A 81 -1.85 2.59 -4.73
C PHE A 81 -2.49 3.84 -4.11
N TRP A 82 -2.05 4.21 -2.91
CA TRP A 82 -2.52 5.39 -2.21
C TRP A 82 -1.85 6.68 -2.71
N ILE A 83 -0.61 6.60 -3.20
CA ILE A 83 0.08 7.76 -3.80
C ILE A 83 -0.70 8.32 -4.99
N GLU A 84 -1.26 7.45 -5.82
CA GLU A 84 -2.09 7.84 -6.97
C GLU A 84 -3.55 8.17 -6.59
N SER A 85 -3.89 8.09 -5.29
CA SER A 85 -5.21 8.45 -4.80
C SER A 85 -5.25 9.94 -4.42
N GLU A 86 -6.42 10.55 -4.52
CA GLU A 86 -6.67 11.91 -4.01
C GLU A 86 -6.89 11.93 -2.47
N MET A 87 -6.51 10.86 -1.77
CA MET A 87 -6.71 10.73 -0.32
C MET A 87 -5.66 11.53 0.45
N SER A 88 -6.11 12.14 1.54
CA SER A 88 -5.28 12.89 2.47
C SER A 88 -5.26 12.24 3.85
N PHE A 89 -4.36 12.70 4.73
CA PHE A 89 -4.30 12.22 6.12
C PHE A 89 -5.65 12.23 6.86
N LYS A 90 -6.56 13.16 6.50
CA LYS A 90 -7.86 13.34 7.16
C LYS A 90 -8.89 12.27 6.76
N ASP A 91 -8.68 11.60 5.63
CA ASP A 91 -9.65 10.66 5.06
C ASP A 91 -9.52 9.26 5.67
N PHE A 92 -8.42 8.97 6.35
CA PHE A 92 -8.14 7.68 6.98
C PHE A 92 -8.60 7.64 8.43
N LYS A 93 -9.15 6.49 8.85
CA LYS A 93 -9.39 6.19 10.26
C LYS A 93 -8.10 5.64 10.89
N ASN A 94 -7.33 6.53 11.51
CA ASN A 94 -5.91 6.30 11.80
C ASN A 94 -5.58 5.64 13.14
N ASN A 95 -4.50 4.85 13.12
CA ASN A 95 -3.58 4.69 14.24
C ASN A 95 -2.24 5.33 13.86
N GLU A 96 -1.68 6.16 14.75
CA GLU A 96 -0.35 6.75 14.53
C GLU A 96 0.73 5.65 14.45
N LEU A 97 1.68 5.86 13.54
CA LEU A 97 2.87 5.03 13.38
C LEU A 97 4.10 5.90 13.72
N SER A 98 5.12 5.32 14.33
CA SER A 98 6.35 6.07 14.58
C SER A 98 7.17 6.23 13.30
N SER A 99 7.78 7.40 13.10
CA SER A 99 8.69 7.62 11.97
C SER A 99 9.87 6.64 11.96
N ASN A 100 10.36 6.27 13.15
CA ASN A 100 11.48 5.33 13.30
C ASN A 100 11.11 3.93 12.81
N GLU A 101 9.92 3.45 13.13
CA GLU A 101 9.43 2.15 12.66
C GLU A 101 9.25 2.14 11.14
N PHE A 102 8.66 3.20 10.59
CA PHE A 102 8.50 3.34 9.14
C PHE A 102 9.86 3.31 8.44
N SER A 103 10.80 4.17 8.84
CA SER A 103 12.11 4.28 8.21
C SER A 103 12.92 2.98 8.33
N ARG A 104 12.87 2.31 9.49
CA ARG A 104 13.56 1.02 9.68
C ARG A 104 13.09 -0.01 8.66
N LEU A 105 11.77 -0.20 8.52
CA LEU A 105 11.21 -1.18 7.57
C LEU A 105 11.45 -0.77 6.11
N TRP A 106 11.38 0.53 5.82
CA TRP A 106 11.65 1.05 4.49
C TRP A 106 13.09 0.74 4.06
N ASP A 107 14.06 1.04 4.92
CA ASP A 107 15.47 0.80 4.65
C ASP A 107 15.74 -0.72 4.56
N GLU A 108 15.22 -1.53 5.49
CA GLU A 108 15.33 -3.00 5.46
C GLU A 108 14.81 -3.62 4.15
N TYR A 109 13.77 -3.05 3.53
CA TYR A 109 13.20 -3.56 2.29
C TYR A 109 14.04 -3.22 1.04
N PHE A 110 14.84 -2.16 1.08
CA PHE A 110 15.65 -1.68 -0.05
C PHE A 110 17.15 -1.94 0.04
N LEU A 111 17.62 -2.47 1.17
CA LEU A 111 18.98 -3.05 1.32
C LEU A 111 19.16 -4.28 0.42
#